data_AF-A0AAV5V4T2-F1
#
_entry.id   AF-A0AAV5V4T2-F1
#
_cell.length_a   1.000
_cell.length_b   1.000
_cell.length_c   1.000
_cell.angle_alpha   90.00
_cell.angle_beta   90.00
_cell.angle_gamma   90.00
#
_symmetry.space_group_name_H-M   'P 1'
#
loop_
_entity.id
_entity.type
_entity.pdbx_description
1 polymer ?
#
loop_
_entity_poly.entity_id
_entity_poly.type
_entity_poly.pdbx_seq_one_letter_code
_entity_poly.pdbx_strand_id
1 'polypeptide(L)'
;LLLLVVSIAFVLPTAQSLKCYHDATASSAVFDGPIRVSDHSSSFDMGVLKCAPNLDRCVNFMRMDISVFKTLDAAKDGNPDYVKRIVANNCKVSGRACMSAADSVKIESTIEDKCNANVDHSCACTTDKCTGSV
;
A
#
# COMPACT_ATOMS: atom_id res chain seq x y z
N LEU A 1 30.62 -17.65 47.95
CA LEU A 1 30.13 -16.46 47.23
C LEU A 1 30.31 -16.72 45.74
N LEU A 2 29.25 -17.11 45.02
CA LEU A 2 29.29 -17.32 43.57
C LEU A 2 28.02 -16.69 43.00
N LEU A 3 28.13 -15.41 42.65
CA LEU A 3 27.09 -14.63 41.98
C LEU A 3 27.16 -14.94 40.48
N LEU A 4 26.28 -15.83 40.03
CA LEU A 4 26.08 -16.12 38.62
C LEU A 4 25.24 -15.00 38.02
N VAL A 5 25.90 -14.03 37.40
CA VAL A 5 25.25 -12.93 36.65
C VAL A 5 24.72 -13.52 35.35
N VAL A 6 23.45 -13.92 35.34
CA VAL A 6 22.73 -14.34 34.12
C VAL A 6 22.37 -13.07 33.34
N SER A 7 23.24 -12.71 32.41
CA SER A 7 23.00 -11.63 31.44
C SER A 7 21.91 -12.07 30.46
N ILE A 8 20.65 -11.84 30.79
CA ILE A 8 19.52 -11.97 29.86
C ILE A 8 19.66 -10.84 28.85
N ALA A 9 20.27 -11.13 27.70
CA ALA A 9 20.25 -10.25 26.54
C ALA A 9 18.79 -10.17 26.04
N PHE A 10 18.08 -9.12 26.44
CA PHE A 10 16.80 -8.74 25.86
C PHE A 10 17.07 -8.35 24.40
N VAL A 11 16.89 -9.29 23.48
CA VAL A 11 16.88 -9.01 22.05
C VAL A 11 15.58 -8.26 21.78
N LEU A 12 15.61 -6.93 21.90
CA LEU A 12 14.51 -6.09 21.43
C LEU A 12 14.38 -6.35 19.93
N PRO A 13 13.20 -6.80 19.44
CA PRO A 13 13.00 -6.95 18.01
C PRO A 13 13.13 -5.55 17.41
N THR A 14 14.21 -5.30 16.69
CA THR A 14 14.31 -4.13 15.83
C THR A 14 13.20 -4.29 14.81
N ALA A 15 12.16 -3.47 14.88
CA ALA A 15 11.12 -3.41 13.87
C ALA A 15 11.79 -3.03 12.55
N GLN A 16 12.16 -4.03 11.76
CA GLN A 16 12.64 -3.81 10.41
C GLN A 16 11.45 -3.24 9.66
N SER A 17 11.55 -1.98 9.27
CA SER A 17 10.48 -1.35 8.54
C SER A 17 10.38 -2.02 7.16
N LEU A 18 9.16 -2.50 6.89
CA LEU A 18 8.76 -3.27 5.73
C LEU A 18 9.12 -2.54 4.44
N LYS A 19 9.47 -3.27 3.38
CA LYS A 19 9.71 -2.70 2.05
C LYS A 19 8.70 -3.22 1.05
N CYS A 20 7.94 -2.33 0.42
CA CYS A 20 6.87 -2.69 -0.50
C CYS A 20 7.10 -2.06 -1.88
N TYR A 21 6.51 -2.66 -2.91
CA TYR A 21 6.37 -1.99 -4.20
C TYR A 21 5.36 -0.85 -4.12
N HIS A 22 5.69 0.26 -4.78
CA HIS A 22 4.86 1.45 -4.87
C HIS A 22 4.66 1.85 -6.32
N ASP A 23 3.44 1.70 -6.80
CA ASP A 23 2.99 2.16 -8.10
C ASP A 23 1.50 2.42 -8.02
N ALA A 24 1.00 3.22 -8.96
CA ALA A 24 -0.42 3.39 -9.08
C ALA A 24 -0.82 3.68 -10.52
N THR A 25 -2.07 3.33 -10.81
CA THR A 25 -2.79 3.77 -12.00
C THR A 25 -3.95 4.63 -11.55
N ALA A 26 -3.92 5.90 -11.93
CA ALA A 26 -5.07 6.79 -11.85
C ALA A 26 -5.88 6.66 -13.14
N SER A 27 -7.19 6.56 -13.04
CA SER A 27 -8.08 6.46 -14.20
C SER A 27 -9.38 7.23 -13.98
N SER A 28 -9.76 8.04 -14.95
CA SER A 28 -11.08 8.67 -15.04
C SER A 28 -11.82 8.20 -16.28
N ALA A 29 -13.13 8.14 -16.16
CA ALA A 29 -14.04 8.00 -17.27
C ALA A 29 -14.83 9.31 -17.38
N VAL A 30 -14.89 9.86 -18.60
CA VAL A 30 -15.71 11.02 -18.93
C VAL A 30 -17.03 10.52 -19.51
N PHE A 31 -18.13 11.06 -19.01
CA PHE A 31 -19.48 10.70 -19.45
C PHE A 31 -20.18 11.93 -20.03
N ASP A 32 -20.94 11.71 -21.11
CA ASP A 32 -21.93 12.65 -21.64
C ASP A 32 -23.31 12.01 -21.44
N GLY A 33 -24.02 12.43 -20.39
CA GLY A 33 -25.21 11.74 -19.90
C GLY A 33 -24.89 10.29 -19.47
N PRO A 34 -25.64 9.27 -19.93
CA PRO A 34 -25.34 7.88 -19.61
C PRO A 34 -24.20 7.29 -20.45
N ILE A 35 -23.68 8.02 -21.44
CA ILE A 35 -22.72 7.49 -22.43
C ILE A 35 -21.31 7.80 -21.97
N ARG A 36 -20.45 6.77 -21.92
CA ARG A 36 -19.01 6.92 -21.69
C ARG A 36 -18.34 7.40 -22.98
N VAL A 37 -17.72 8.58 -22.95
CA VAL A 37 -17.18 9.23 -24.16
C VAL A 37 -15.65 9.24 -24.22
N SER A 38 -14.96 9.13 -23.09
CA SER A 38 -13.50 9.08 -23.05
C SER A 38 -12.99 8.43 -21.78
N ASP A 39 -11.81 7.82 -21.86
CA ASP A 39 -11.06 7.30 -20.73
C ASP A 39 -9.67 7.93 -20.70
N HIS A 40 -9.25 8.36 -19.52
CA HIS A 40 -7.90 8.82 -19.29
C HIS A 40 -7.29 7.98 -18.18
N SER A 41 -6.14 7.36 -18.46
CA SER A 41 -5.36 6.66 -17.47
C SER A 41 -3.92 7.16 -17.46
N SER A 42 -3.37 7.27 -16.26
CA SER A 42 -1.95 7.56 -16.04
C SER A 42 -1.42 6.59 -15.01
N SER A 43 -0.30 5.96 -15.34
CA SER A 43 0.39 5.02 -14.44
C SER A 43 1.77 5.57 -14.10
N PHE A 44 2.23 5.30 -12.89
CA PHE A 44 3.60 5.59 -12.48
C PHE A 44 4.10 4.51 -11.53
N ASP A 45 5.41 4.28 -11.58
CA ASP A 45 6.12 3.29 -10.77
C ASP A 45 7.23 4.02 -9.98
N MET A 46 7.29 3.76 -8.68
CA MET A 46 8.32 4.27 -7.76
C MET A 46 9.26 3.17 -7.25
N GLY A 47 9.06 1.93 -7.70
CA GLY A 47 9.84 0.78 -7.30
C GLY A 47 9.57 0.37 -5.86
N VAL A 48 10.62 -0.06 -5.17
CA VAL A 48 10.51 -0.53 -3.78
C VAL A 48 10.83 0.60 -2.81
N LEU A 49 9.86 0.96 -1.98
CA LEU A 49 10.02 1.96 -0.95
C LEU A 49 9.95 1.32 0.44
N LYS A 50 10.62 1.96 1.39
CA LYS A 50 10.57 1.61 2.80
C LYS A 50 9.29 2.20 3.42
N CYS A 51 8.52 1.38 4.12
CA CYS A 51 7.27 1.78 4.77
C CYS A 51 7.53 2.62 6.02
N ALA A 52 6.63 3.55 6.31
CA ALA A 52 6.61 4.23 7.60
C ALA A 52 6.35 3.23 8.74
N PRO A 53 6.78 3.53 9.99
CA PRO A 53 6.69 2.58 11.11
C PRO A 53 5.28 2.06 11.42
N ASN A 54 4.24 2.81 11.05
CA ASN A 54 2.84 2.45 11.26
C ASN A 54 2.18 1.77 10.04
N LEU A 55 2.93 1.58 8.94
CA LEU A 55 2.44 0.92 7.73
C LEU A 55 3.11 -0.46 7.63
N ASP A 56 2.41 -1.47 8.14
CA ASP A 56 2.92 -2.82 8.38
C ASP A 56 2.39 -3.86 7.38
N ARG A 57 1.77 -3.42 6.30
CA ARG A 57 1.28 -4.27 5.20
C ARG A 57 1.74 -3.73 3.86
N CYS A 58 2.23 -4.62 2.98
CA CYS A 58 2.26 -4.35 1.56
C CYS A 58 0.92 -4.72 0.98
N VAL A 59 0.29 -3.79 0.27
CA VAL A 59 -1.06 -3.96 -0.25
C VAL A 59 -1.05 -3.76 -1.76
N ASN A 60 -1.69 -4.68 -2.49
CA ASN A 60 -2.16 -4.48 -3.86
C ASN A 60 -3.65 -4.13 -3.78
N PHE A 61 -4.02 -2.88 -3.98
CA PHE A 61 -5.39 -2.39 -3.79
C PHE A 61 -6.10 -2.19 -5.12
N MET A 62 -7.36 -2.61 -5.16
CA MET A 62 -8.23 -2.38 -6.30
C MET A 62 -8.57 -0.91 -6.49
N ARG A 63 -9.14 -0.63 -7.67
CA ARG A 63 -9.61 0.69 -8.06
C ARG A 63 -10.61 1.24 -7.03
N MET A 64 -10.22 2.29 -6.33
CA MET A 64 -11.04 3.03 -5.35
C MET A 64 -11.10 4.52 -5.72
N ASP A 65 -12.08 5.24 -5.18
CA ASP A 65 -12.13 6.69 -5.35
C ASP A 65 -10.97 7.37 -4.61
N ILE A 66 -10.39 8.41 -5.21
CA ILE A 66 -9.30 9.17 -4.57
C ILE A 66 -9.70 9.75 -3.21
N SER A 67 -10.98 10.08 -3.02
CA SER A 67 -11.51 10.53 -1.73
C SER A 67 -11.36 9.46 -0.66
N VAL A 68 -11.60 8.19 -0.98
CA VAL A 68 -11.38 7.06 -0.08
C VAL A 68 -9.89 6.90 0.21
N PHE A 69 -9.05 6.92 -0.83
CA PHE A 69 -7.60 6.82 -0.67
C PHE A 69 -7.04 7.88 0.28
N LYS A 70 -7.48 9.15 0.15
CA LYS A 70 -7.08 10.27 1.02
C LYS A 70 -7.39 10.05 2.51
N THR A 71 -8.31 9.15 2.84
CA THR A 71 -8.63 8.83 4.24
C THR A 71 -7.74 7.74 4.85
N LEU A 72 -6.97 7.03 4.01
CA LEU A 72 -6.07 5.96 4.44
C LEU A 72 -4.78 6.56 5.02
N ASP A 73 -4.16 5.84 5.94
CA ASP A 73 -2.85 6.11 6.52
C ASP A 73 -1.76 6.06 5.45
N ALA A 74 -1.94 5.29 4.37
CA ALA A 74 -1.04 5.36 3.22
C ALA A 74 -1.01 6.75 2.56
N ALA A 75 -2.09 7.53 2.65
CA ALA A 75 -2.13 8.91 2.16
C ALA A 75 -1.61 9.92 3.18
N LYS A 76 -1.62 9.59 4.49
CA LYS A 76 -1.17 10.48 5.57
C LYS A 76 0.31 10.29 5.89
N ASP A 77 0.73 9.03 6.02
CA ASP A 77 2.02 8.59 6.53
C ASP A 77 2.87 7.87 5.47
N GLY A 78 2.32 7.67 4.27
CA GLY A 78 3.03 7.08 3.15
C GLY A 78 4.16 7.98 2.62
N ASN A 79 4.90 7.46 1.64
CA ASN A 79 5.95 8.25 1.00
C ASN A 79 5.35 9.52 0.34
N PRO A 80 5.87 10.71 0.63
CA PRO A 80 5.25 11.97 0.20
C PRO A 80 5.23 12.14 -1.32
N ASP A 81 6.26 11.67 -2.03
CA ASP A 81 6.32 11.74 -3.49
C ASP A 81 5.29 10.80 -4.13
N TYR A 82 5.08 9.62 -3.53
CA TYR A 82 4.03 8.68 -3.94
C TYR A 82 2.64 9.29 -3.74
N VAL A 83 2.36 9.81 -2.54
CA VAL A 83 1.07 10.43 -2.22
C VAL A 83 0.79 11.61 -3.14
N LYS A 84 1.78 12.49 -3.38
CA LYS A 84 1.62 13.65 -4.25
C LYS A 84 1.23 13.26 -5.68
N ARG A 85 1.82 12.19 -6.22
CA ARG A 85 1.48 11.68 -7.57
C ARG A 85 0.07 11.11 -7.63
N ILE A 86 -0.39 10.41 -6.60
CA ILE A 86 -1.77 9.90 -6.52
C ILE A 86 -2.77 11.05 -6.41
N VAL A 87 -2.56 11.94 -5.44
CA VAL A 87 -3.52 12.98 -5.04
C VAL A 87 -3.67 14.08 -6.09
N ALA A 88 -2.69 14.27 -6.97
CA ALA A 88 -2.81 15.17 -8.12
C ALA A 88 -3.92 14.76 -9.11
N ASN A 89 -4.40 13.51 -9.04
CA ASN A 89 -5.46 13.00 -9.90
C ASN A 89 -6.81 12.99 -9.14
N ASN A 90 -7.81 13.73 -9.62
CA ASN A 90 -9.18 13.71 -9.06
C ASN A 90 -10.01 12.53 -9.59
N CYS A 91 -9.45 11.32 -9.56
CA CYS A 91 -9.95 10.16 -10.30
C CYS A 91 -10.09 8.92 -9.40
N LYS A 92 -10.34 7.75 -10.00
CA LYS A 92 -10.17 6.47 -9.29
C LYS A 92 -8.72 6.04 -9.36
N VAL A 93 -8.23 5.37 -8.33
CA VAL A 93 -6.83 4.91 -8.20
C VAL A 93 -6.78 3.45 -7.79
N SER A 94 -5.89 2.67 -8.42
CA SER A 94 -5.49 1.31 -8.03
C SER A 94 -3.96 1.23 -7.99
N GLY A 95 -3.39 0.27 -7.28
CA GLY A 95 -1.93 0.14 -7.26
C GLY A 95 -1.39 -0.66 -6.09
N ARG A 96 -0.09 -0.47 -5.82
CA ARG A 96 0.60 -1.08 -4.67
C ARG A 96 1.14 -0.02 -3.73
N ALA A 97 1.00 -0.23 -2.43
CA ALA A 97 1.53 0.67 -1.40
C ALA A 97 1.73 -0.03 -0.06
N CYS A 98 2.53 0.59 0.82
CA CYS A 98 2.45 0.34 2.25
C CYS A 98 1.11 0.84 2.81
N MET A 99 0.42 0.04 3.62
CA MET A 99 -0.77 0.43 4.39
C MET A 99 -0.68 -0.08 5.83
N SER A 100 -1.51 0.49 6.72
CA SER A 100 -1.73 -0.09 8.04
C SER A 100 -2.62 -1.33 7.96
N ALA A 101 -2.52 -2.22 8.94
CA ALA A 101 -3.44 -3.35 9.09
C ALA A 101 -4.92 -2.90 9.13
N ALA A 102 -5.20 -1.76 9.76
CA ALA A 102 -6.56 -1.22 9.86
C ALA A 102 -7.12 -0.80 8.49
N ASP A 103 -6.32 -0.10 7.69
CA ASP A 103 -6.73 0.26 6.33
C ASP A 103 -6.86 -0.93 5.41
N SER A 104 -6.00 -1.94 5.57
CA SER A 104 -6.09 -3.19 4.81
C SER A 104 -7.45 -3.86 5.03
N VAL A 105 -7.96 -3.87 6.26
CA VAL A 105 -9.32 -4.33 6.59
C VAL A 105 -10.38 -3.41 6.00
N LYS A 106 -10.20 -2.09 6.09
CA LYS A 106 -11.16 -1.09 5.60
C LYS A 106 -11.39 -1.17 4.08
N ILE A 107 -10.38 -1.54 3.30
CA ILE A 107 -10.50 -1.74 1.86
C ILE A 107 -10.74 -3.20 1.48
N GLU A 108 -11.12 -4.03 2.46
CA GLU A 108 -11.48 -5.44 2.30
C GLU A 108 -10.37 -6.25 1.62
N SER A 109 -9.11 -5.99 1.98
CA SER A 109 -7.98 -6.77 1.46
C SER A 109 -7.94 -8.17 2.07
N THR A 110 -7.75 -9.17 1.23
CA THR A 110 -7.45 -10.53 1.67
C THR A 110 -6.02 -10.59 2.19
N ILE A 111 -5.81 -11.16 3.38
CA ILE A 111 -4.46 -11.35 3.93
C ILE A 111 -3.87 -12.64 3.35
N GLU A 112 -2.74 -12.52 2.65
CA GLU A 112 -2.03 -13.63 2.04
C GLU A 112 -0.53 -13.54 2.33
N ASP A 113 0.20 -14.65 2.19
CA ASP A 113 1.67 -14.64 2.31
C ASP A 113 2.32 -13.86 1.16
N LYS A 114 1.71 -13.93 -0.03
CA LYS A 114 2.12 -13.22 -1.25
C LYS A 114 0.89 -12.84 -2.05
N CYS A 115 0.81 -11.58 -2.46
CA CYS A 115 -0.24 -11.14 -3.37
C CYS A 115 0.17 -11.38 -4.81
N ASN A 116 -0.61 -12.15 -5.54
CA ASN A 116 -0.44 -12.26 -6.99
C ASN A 116 -0.82 -10.93 -7.65
N ALA A 117 -0.11 -10.54 -8.72
CA ALA A 117 -0.36 -9.27 -9.41
C ALA A 117 -1.75 -9.22 -10.11
N ASN A 118 -2.37 -10.37 -10.35
CA ASN A 118 -3.63 -10.54 -11.10
C ASN A 118 -4.76 -11.04 -10.19
N VAL A 119 -5.13 -10.25 -9.18
CA VAL A 119 -6.27 -10.56 -8.32
C VAL A 119 -7.43 -9.60 -8.59
N ASP A 120 -8.64 -10.16 -8.70
CA ASP A 120 -9.91 -9.41 -8.83
C ASP A 120 -10.37 -8.82 -7.47
N HIS A 121 -9.47 -8.75 -6.49
CA HIS A 121 -9.70 -8.28 -5.12
C HIS A 121 -8.45 -7.58 -4.59
N SER A 122 -8.59 -6.76 -3.55
CA SER A 122 -7.44 -6.19 -2.86
C SER A 122 -6.72 -7.28 -2.05
N CYS A 123 -5.40 -7.27 -2.00
CA CYS A 123 -4.62 -8.23 -1.23
C CYS A 123 -3.58 -7.51 -0.38
N ALA A 124 -3.32 -8.03 0.83
CA ALA A 124 -2.34 -7.52 1.76
C ALA A 124 -1.44 -8.63 2.30
N CYS A 125 -0.17 -8.31 2.51
CA CYS A 125 0.84 -9.25 2.99
C CYS A 125 1.90 -8.53 3.85
N THR A 126 2.69 -9.28 4.64
CA THR A 126 3.53 -8.72 5.73
C THR A 126 5.04 -8.87 5.51
N THR A 127 5.47 -9.42 4.38
CA THR A 127 6.89 -9.64 4.08
C THR A 127 7.39 -8.69 3.00
N ASP A 128 8.70 -8.43 2.99
CA ASP A 128 9.29 -7.52 2.00
C ASP A 128 8.91 -7.94 0.57
N LYS A 129 8.38 -7.00 -0.20
CA LYS A 129 8.08 -7.14 -1.64
C LYS A 129 7.07 -8.26 -1.95
N CYS A 130 6.24 -8.64 -0.98
CA CYS A 130 5.31 -9.76 -1.11
C CYS A 130 4.17 -9.52 -2.12
N THR A 131 3.98 -8.30 -2.60
CA THR A 131 3.05 -7.97 -3.69
C THR A 131 3.59 -8.27 -5.09
N GLY A 132 4.78 -8.89 -5.17
CA GLY A 132 5.43 -9.30 -6.40
C GLY A 132 5.96 -8.13 -7.23
N SER A 133 6.83 -8.43 -8.20
CA SER A 133 7.10 -7.53 -9.32
C SER A 133 6.03 -7.72 -10.39
N VAL A 134 5.73 -6.67 -11.15
CA VAL A 134 5.00 -6.80 -12.42
C VAL A 134 5.91 -7.39 -13.49
#